data_AF-A0A2W4PCF6-F1
#
_entry.id   AF-A0A2W4PCF6-F1
#
_cell.length_a   1.000
_cell.length_b   1.000
_cell.length_c   1.000
_cell.angle_alpha   90.00
_cell.angle_beta   90.00
_cell.angle_gamma   90.00
#
_symmetry.space_group_name_H-M   'P 1'
#
loop_
_entity.id
_entity.type
_entity.pdbx_description
1 polymer ?
#
loop_
_entity_poly.entity_id
_entity_poly.type
_entity_poly.pdbx_seq_one_letter_code
_entity_poly.pdbx_strand_id
1 'polypeptide(L)'
;MDGPLSILYTHNLRGDLDLLPRLYTFLKQLRVQVQRFEDNGDVQVCSLQPTSRRTLLVDVGGSCASEMWHCQVTGGRSTMIVLDAMGYDAINAGGLLAAGSREKLEGIVQAALIDEAHSVERDGLILTSTPQPGASGLQLVMQPQPDAILEGTALYPAALDAGQVGVLHVTGVSSPRLSAHHVFDMPRNMRPDATIAGTVDFVLSEARYFQKKQMG
;
A
#
# COMPACT_ATOMS: atom_id res chain seq x y z
N MET A 1 13.91 -5.09 14.41
CA MET A 1 12.98 -5.99 13.67
C MET A 1 13.38 -7.42 13.93
N ASP A 2 12.48 -8.29 14.37
CA ASP A 2 12.85 -9.64 14.83
C ASP A 2 12.76 -10.74 13.74
N GLY A 3 12.62 -10.36 12.46
CA GLY A 3 12.49 -11.30 11.35
C GLY A 3 12.50 -10.63 9.97
N PRO A 4 12.55 -11.42 8.89
CA PRO A 4 12.44 -10.91 7.53
C PRO A 4 11.06 -10.26 7.30
N LEU A 5 11.05 -9.22 6.48
CA LEU A 5 9.87 -8.41 6.16
C LEU A 5 9.64 -8.44 4.66
N SER A 6 8.42 -8.78 4.26
CA SER A 6 7.95 -8.69 2.89
C SER A 6 6.98 -7.51 2.77
N ILE A 7 7.21 -6.62 1.81
CA ILE A 7 6.35 -5.46 1.56
C ILE A 7 5.79 -5.61 0.15
N LEU A 8 4.49 -5.85 0.06
CA LEU A 8 3.74 -5.72 -1.19
C LEU A 8 3.34 -4.26 -1.32
N TYR A 9 3.53 -3.69 -2.51
CA TYR A 9 3.15 -2.31 -2.74
C TYR A 9 2.60 -2.04 -4.13
N THR A 10 1.76 -1.02 -4.20
CA THR A 10 1.19 -0.49 -5.44
C THR A 10 1.50 0.99 -5.56
N HIS A 11 1.48 1.50 -6.79
CA HIS A 11 1.76 2.89 -7.11
C HIS A 11 0.91 3.31 -8.32
N ASN A 12 0.60 4.61 -8.40
CA ASN A 12 0.04 5.23 -9.59
C ASN A 12 -1.25 4.55 -10.08
N LEU A 13 -2.14 4.18 -9.14
CA LEU A 13 -3.47 3.63 -9.47
C LEU A 13 -4.39 4.70 -10.09
N ARG A 14 -4.09 5.97 -9.87
CA ARG A 14 -4.73 7.17 -10.43
C ARG A 14 -6.24 7.27 -10.23
N GLY A 15 -6.82 6.52 -9.31
CA GLY A 15 -8.26 6.44 -9.10
C GLY A 15 -8.97 5.50 -10.07
N ASP A 16 -8.28 4.61 -10.78
CA ASP A 16 -8.93 3.56 -11.59
C ASP A 16 -9.59 2.51 -10.68
N LEU A 17 -10.83 2.80 -10.26
CA LEU A 17 -11.60 1.90 -9.39
C LEU A 17 -12.01 0.60 -10.10
N ASP A 18 -12.09 0.58 -11.44
CA ASP A 18 -12.44 -0.62 -12.22
C ASP A 18 -11.28 -1.66 -12.23
N LEU A 19 -10.06 -1.19 -11.98
CA LEU A 19 -8.88 -2.04 -11.81
C LEU A 19 -8.91 -2.80 -10.47
N LEU A 20 -9.40 -2.17 -9.41
CA LEU A 20 -9.19 -2.61 -8.02
C LEU A 20 -9.76 -4.00 -7.68
N PRO A 21 -10.95 -4.41 -8.17
CA PRO A 21 -11.46 -5.75 -7.92
C PRO A 21 -10.55 -6.85 -8.47
N ARG A 22 -9.94 -6.63 -9.63
CA ARG A 22 -9.00 -7.58 -10.24
C ARG A 22 -7.66 -7.56 -9.51
N LEU A 23 -7.19 -6.35 -9.17
CA LEU A 23 -5.97 -6.16 -8.41
C LEU A 23 -6.04 -6.85 -7.05
N TYR A 24 -7.19 -6.82 -6.38
CA TYR A 24 -7.38 -7.52 -5.11
C TYR A 24 -7.25 -9.04 -5.26
N THR A 25 -7.85 -9.63 -6.30
CA THR A 25 -7.67 -11.06 -6.61
C THR A 25 -6.19 -11.38 -6.82
N PHE A 26 -5.47 -10.52 -7.54
CA PHE A 26 -4.05 -10.69 -7.79
C PHE A 26 -3.20 -10.59 -6.51
N LEU A 27 -3.47 -9.60 -5.66
CA LEU A 27 -2.81 -9.42 -4.36
C LEU A 27 -3.00 -10.63 -3.45
N LYS A 28 -4.20 -11.24 -3.44
CA LYS A 28 -4.45 -12.49 -2.69
C LYS A 28 -3.56 -13.64 -3.18
N GLN A 29 -3.38 -13.78 -4.50
CA GLN A 29 -2.50 -14.80 -5.08
C GLN A 29 -1.03 -14.54 -4.73
N LEU A 30 -0.57 -13.29 -4.84
CA LEU A 30 0.79 -12.90 -4.51
C LEU A 30 1.10 -13.10 -3.02
N ARG A 31 0.18 -12.78 -2.11
CA ARG A 31 0.35 -13.03 -0.66
C ARG A 31 0.65 -14.51 -0.39
N VAL A 32 -0.08 -15.42 -1.03
CA VAL A 32 0.16 -16.88 -0.91
C VAL A 32 1.50 -17.28 -1.51
N GLN A 33 1.89 -16.68 -2.64
CA GLN A 33 3.16 -16.99 -3.30
C GLN A 33 4.38 -16.51 -2.51
N VAL A 34 4.32 -15.29 -1.97
CA VAL A 34 5.36 -14.70 -1.12
C VAL A 34 5.59 -15.56 0.12
N GLN A 35 4.51 -15.99 0.79
CA GLN A 35 4.59 -16.92 1.92
C GLN A 35 5.29 -18.25 1.56
N ARG A 36 5.11 -18.76 0.33
CA ARG A 36 5.77 -20.01 -0.12
C ARG A 36 7.25 -19.86 -0.45
N PHE A 37 7.68 -18.71 -0.97
CA PHE A 37 9.12 -18.45 -1.17
C PHE A 37 9.85 -18.35 0.17
N GLU A 38 9.15 -17.86 1.18
CA GLU A 38 9.63 -17.81 2.55
C GLU A 38 9.84 -19.25 3.10
N ASP A 39 8.90 -20.17 2.92
CA ASP A 39 9.01 -21.54 3.48
C ASP A 39 10.14 -22.41 2.88
N ASN A 40 10.56 -22.17 1.63
CA ASN A 40 11.57 -23.01 0.96
C ASN A 40 13.03 -22.59 1.20
N GLY A 41 13.27 -21.46 1.87
CA GLY A 41 14.62 -20.93 2.15
C GLY A 41 15.28 -21.50 3.41
N ASP A 42 14.52 -22.17 4.28
CA ASP A 42 15.00 -22.65 5.58
C ASP A 42 15.23 -24.17 5.55
N VAL A 43 16.46 -24.57 5.22
CA VAL A 43 16.98 -25.88 5.60
C VAL A 43 16.91 -26.01 7.12
N GLN A 44 16.23 -27.06 7.58
CA GLN A 44 16.22 -27.65 8.92
C GLN A 44 17.11 -26.93 9.97
N VAL A 45 16.49 -26.11 10.81
CA VAL A 45 16.99 -25.90 12.16
C VAL A 45 15.83 -26.12 13.11
N CYS A 46 15.94 -27.13 13.97
CA CYS A 46 15.08 -27.35 15.13
C CYS A 46 15.24 -26.17 16.11
N SER A 47 14.65 -25.02 15.80
CA SER A 47 14.53 -23.87 16.70
C SER A 47 13.08 -23.79 17.17
N LEU A 48 12.89 -23.82 18.48
CA LEU A 48 11.61 -23.91 19.19
C LEU A 48 10.66 -22.69 19.04
N GLN A 49 10.82 -21.84 18.03
CA GLN A 49 9.90 -20.73 17.75
C GLN A 49 9.92 -20.39 16.25
N PRO A 50 8.75 -20.31 15.57
CA PRO A 50 8.71 -19.80 14.21
C PRO A 50 9.17 -18.33 14.21
N THR A 51 10.12 -17.97 13.35
CA THR A 51 10.39 -16.54 13.09
C THR A 51 9.10 -15.92 12.58
N SER A 52 8.55 -14.94 13.30
CA SER A 52 7.35 -14.22 12.87
C SER A 52 7.68 -13.40 11.63
N ARG A 53 7.41 -13.96 10.45
CA ARG A 53 7.62 -13.30 9.15
C ARG A 53 6.39 -12.46 8.83
N ARG A 54 6.62 -11.21 8.47
CA ARG A 54 5.57 -10.21 8.36
C ARG A 54 5.41 -9.76 6.92
N THR A 55 4.17 -9.65 6.49
CA THR A 55 3.82 -9.10 5.17
C THR A 55 3.04 -7.81 5.38
N LEU A 56 3.52 -6.70 4.82
CA LEU A 56 2.80 -5.44 4.77
C LEU A 56 2.28 -5.19 3.35
N LEU A 57 1.06 -4.65 3.23
CA LEU A 57 0.52 -4.16 1.98
C LEU A 57 0.37 -2.64 2.03
N VAL A 58 1.02 -1.91 1.13
CA VAL A 58 0.97 -0.44 1.13
C VAL A 58 0.74 0.15 -0.26
N ASP A 59 0.14 1.33 -0.34
CA ASP A 59 0.09 2.14 -1.57
C ASP A 59 1.05 3.31 -1.42
N VAL A 60 2.07 3.39 -2.28
CA VAL A 60 3.18 4.35 -2.14
C VAL A 60 2.90 5.68 -2.82
N GLY A 61 1.69 5.90 -3.30
CA GLY A 61 1.20 7.18 -3.79
C GLY A 61 0.58 7.12 -5.18
N GLY A 62 0.01 8.25 -5.59
CA GLY A 62 -0.68 8.37 -6.87
C GLY A 62 -1.95 7.53 -6.95
N SER A 63 -2.59 7.22 -5.82
CA SER A 63 -3.80 6.40 -5.78
C SER A 63 -5.08 7.13 -6.19
N CYS A 64 -5.13 8.46 -6.15
CA CYS A 64 -6.24 9.26 -6.67
C CYS A 64 -5.70 10.39 -7.55
N ALA A 65 -6.21 10.54 -8.78
CA ALA A 65 -5.82 11.62 -9.66
C ALA A 65 -6.93 12.69 -9.74
N SER A 66 -6.54 13.97 -9.82
CA SER A 66 -7.48 15.11 -9.76
C SER A 66 -8.49 15.14 -10.91
N GLU A 67 -8.13 14.56 -12.05
CA GLU A 67 -8.97 14.42 -13.24
C GLU A 67 -10.04 13.34 -13.10
N MET A 68 -9.91 12.43 -12.13
CA MET A 68 -10.93 11.41 -11.88
C MET A 68 -12.09 12.03 -11.10
N TRP A 69 -13.29 11.95 -11.69
CA TRP A 69 -14.47 12.63 -11.16
C TRP A 69 -14.74 12.31 -9.69
N HIS A 70 -14.65 11.03 -9.29
CA HIS A 70 -14.92 10.59 -7.92
C HIS A 70 -13.82 11.09 -6.97
N CYS A 71 -12.56 11.13 -7.40
CA CYS A 71 -11.47 11.73 -6.63
C CYS A 71 -11.75 13.21 -6.37
N GLN A 72 -12.14 13.96 -7.40
CA GLN A 72 -12.44 15.38 -7.28
C GLN A 72 -13.61 15.64 -6.30
N VAL A 73 -14.77 15.03 -6.54
CA VAL A 73 -15.97 15.32 -5.73
C VAL A 73 -15.82 14.82 -4.28
N THR A 74 -15.06 13.75 -4.06
CA THR A 74 -14.81 13.22 -2.72
C THR A 74 -13.56 13.78 -2.06
N GLY A 75 -12.85 14.75 -2.67
CA GLY A 75 -11.60 15.28 -2.13
C GLY A 75 -10.55 14.19 -1.86
N GLY A 76 -10.47 13.20 -2.74
CA GLY A 76 -9.52 12.07 -2.71
C GLY A 76 -9.95 10.85 -1.88
N ARG A 77 -11.02 10.97 -1.07
CA ARG A 77 -11.43 9.93 -0.11
C ARG A 77 -11.89 8.62 -0.74
N SER A 78 -12.51 8.69 -1.92
CA SER A 78 -13.09 7.52 -2.61
C SER A 78 -12.10 6.36 -2.74
N THR A 79 -10.90 6.60 -3.25
CA THR A 79 -9.91 5.52 -3.40
C THR A 79 -9.40 5.01 -2.06
N MET A 80 -9.21 5.88 -1.06
CA MET A 80 -8.73 5.47 0.28
C MET A 80 -9.65 4.42 0.91
N ILE A 81 -10.96 4.61 0.79
CA ILE A 81 -11.97 3.68 1.32
C ILE A 81 -11.88 2.31 0.63
N VAL A 82 -11.68 2.28 -0.69
CA VAL A 82 -11.57 1.00 -1.42
C VAL A 82 -10.26 0.30 -1.09
N LEU A 83 -9.14 1.02 -1.02
CA LEU A 83 -7.85 0.46 -0.62
C LEU A 83 -7.88 -0.09 0.82
N ASP A 84 -8.55 0.61 1.74
CA ASP A 84 -8.78 0.11 3.09
C ASP A 84 -9.57 -1.21 3.10
N ALA A 85 -10.64 -1.30 2.32
CA ALA A 85 -11.43 -2.52 2.17
C ALA A 85 -10.63 -3.68 1.54
N MET A 86 -9.61 -3.39 0.75
CA MET A 86 -8.66 -4.37 0.21
C MET A 86 -7.62 -4.82 1.27
N GLY A 87 -7.62 -4.23 2.46
CA GLY A 87 -6.73 -4.56 3.56
C GLY A 87 -5.31 -4.03 3.36
N TYR A 88 -5.19 -2.79 2.89
CA TYR A 88 -3.93 -2.05 2.92
C TYR A 88 -3.61 -1.62 4.34
N ASP A 89 -2.34 -1.75 4.73
CA ASP A 89 -1.82 -1.33 6.03
C ASP A 89 -1.57 0.18 6.09
N ALA A 90 -1.12 0.74 4.97
CA ALA A 90 -0.88 2.17 4.82
C ALA A 90 -1.05 2.65 3.38
N ILE A 91 -1.41 3.92 3.24
CA ILE A 91 -1.63 4.58 1.96
C ILE A 91 -0.95 5.95 2.03
N ASN A 92 -0.10 6.26 1.05
CA ASN A 92 0.43 7.60 0.90
C ASN A 92 -0.68 8.53 0.40
N ALA A 93 -1.17 9.38 1.30
CA ALA A 93 -2.21 10.37 1.06
C ALA A 93 -1.63 11.76 0.73
N GLY A 94 -0.29 11.90 0.67
CA GLY A 94 0.41 13.15 0.39
C GLY A 94 -0.05 13.79 -0.93
N GLY A 95 -0.60 15.00 -0.84
CA GLY A 95 -1.11 15.74 -2.00
C GLY A 95 -2.37 15.16 -2.66
N LEU A 96 -2.95 14.07 -2.13
CA LEU A 96 -4.12 13.40 -2.70
C LEU A 96 -5.44 13.84 -2.06
N LEU A 97 -5.40 14.18 -0.77
CA LEU A 97 -6.57 14.58 0.00
C LEU A 97 -6.74 16.10 0.00
N ALA A 98 -7.96 16.56 -0.29
CA ALA A 98 -8.31 17.97 -0.12
C ALA A 98 -8.31 18.36 1.38
N ALA A 99 -8.08 19.64 1.69
CA ALA A 99 -8.10 20.15 3.06
C ALA A 99 -9.37 19.71 3.82
N GLY A 100 -9.20 19.22 5.05
CA GLY A 100 -10.31 18.73 5.87
C GLY A 100 -10.86 17.35 5.45
N SER A 101 -10.27 16.68 4.45
CA SER A 101 -10.74 15.35 4.00
C SER A 101 -10.13 14.20 4.78
N ARG A 102 -8.97 14.39 5.39
CA ARG A 102 -8.30 13.37 6.21
C ARG A 102 -9.12 13.08 7.47
N GLU A 103 -9.59 14.11 8.14
CA GLU A 103 -10.41 14.07 9.36
C GLU A 103 -11.75 13.35 9.09
N LYS A 104 -12.27 13.44 7.87
CA LYS A 104 -13.48 12.72 7.45
C LYS A 104 -13.26 11.23 7.24
N LEU A 105 -12.01 10.77 7.15
CA LEU A 105 -11.65 9.35 7.07
C LEU A 105 -11.32 8.75 8.44
N GLU A 106 -11.20 9.59 9.47
CA GLU A 106 -10.92 9.14 10.83
C GLU A 106 -12.05 8.24 11.34
N GLY A 107 -11.69 7.06 11.86
CA GLY A 107 -12.64 6.04 12.29
C GLY A 107 -13.38 5.30 11.16
N ILE A 108 -13.21 5.72 9.90
CA ILE A 108 -13.76 5.02 8.72
C ILE A 108 -12.72 4.09 8.11
N VAL A 109 -11.49 4.59 7.94
CA VAL A 109 -10.37 3.86 7.36
C VAL A 109 -9.43 3.38 8.47
N GLN A 110 -9.01 2.11 8.39
CA GLN A 110 -8.04 1.49 9.30
C GLN A 110 -6.60 1.59 8.80
N ALA A 111 -6.41 1.70 7.48
CA ALA A 111 -5.13 1.95 6.85
C ALA A 111 -4.52 3.26 7.37
N ALA A 112 -3.22 3.25 7.67
CA ALA A 112 -2.52 4.47 8.05
C ALA A 112 -2.39 5.40 6.84
N LEU A 113 -2.95 6.60 6.94
CA LEU A 113 -2.81 7.62 5.90
C LEU A 113 -1.50 8.38 6.14
N ILE A 114 -0.54 8.25 5.24
CA ILE A 114 0.80 8.84 5.38
C ILE A 114 0.91 10.11 4.54
N ASP A 115 1.43 11.18 5.13
CA ASP A 115 1.75 12.43 4.46
C ASP A 115 2.96 13.11 5.14
N GLU A 116 3.29 14.36 4.82
CA GLU A 116 4.44 15.07 5.41
C GLU A 116 4.30 15.31 6.92
N ALA A 117 3.08 15.45 7.42
CA ALA A 117 2.79 15.70 8.83
C ALA A 117 2.51 14.42 9.62
N HIS A 118 2.17 13.32 8.93
CA HIS A 118 1.71 12.09 9.55
C HIS A 118 2.56 10.89 9.11
N SER A 119 3.57 10.55 9.91
CA SER A 119 4.24 9.26 9.87
C SER A 119 3.67 8.32 10.92
N VAL A 120 3.83 7.00 10.74
CA VAL A 120 3.49 6.02 11.77
C VAL A 120 4.60 5.00 11.93
N GLU A 121 4.87 4.61 13.18
CA GLU A 121 5.64 3.40 13.45
C GLU A 121 4.66 2.23 13.58
N ARG A 122 4.80 1.24 12.71
CA ARG A 122 4.04 -0.01 12.78
C ARG A 122 5.04 -1.14 12.71
N ASP A 123 4.99 -2.06 13.67
CA ASP A 123 5.79 -3.28 13.61
C ASP A 123 7.33 -3.03 13.59
N GLY A 124 7.80 -1.92 14.16
CA GLY A 124 9.21 -1.52 14.13
C GLY A 124 9.70 -1.09 12.76
N LEU A 125 8.77 -0.77 11.85
CA LEU A 125 8.98 -0.08 10.59
C LEU A 125 8.35 1.30 10.68
N ILE A 126 9.09 2.33 10.30
CA ILE A 126 8.57 3.70 10.20
C ILE A 126 8.03 3.91 8.78
N LEU A 127 6.73 4.14 8.65
CA LEU A 127 6.08 4.51 7.40
C LEU A 127 6.04 6.04 7.33
N THR A 128 6.69 6.62 6.33
CA THR A 128 6.86 8.07 6.21
C THR A 128 6.86 8.52 4.76
N SER A 129 6.49 9.77 4.50
CA SER A 129 6.57 10.39 3.18
C SER A 129 7.99 10.92 2.88
N THR A 130 8.71 11.34 3.91
CA THR A 130 10.10 11.84 3.82
C THR A 130 10.99 11.12 4.84
N PRO A 131 12.27 10.84 4.52
CA PRO A 131 13.18 10.20 5.46
C PRO A 131 13.35 11.03 6.73
N GLN A 132 13.22 10.40 7.90
CA GLN A 132 13.41 11.04 9.20
C GLN A 132 14.88 10.94 9.62
N PRO A 133 15.59 12.08 9.78
CA PRO A 133 16.99 12.08 10.18
C PRO A 133 17.18 11.48 11.58
N GLY A 134 18.18 10.62 11.74
CA GLY A 134 18.53 10.02 13.03
C GLY A 134 17.63 8.86 13.47
N ALA A 135 16.66 8.44 12.66
CA ALA A 135 15.89 7.24 12.94
C ALA A 135 16.78 5.98 12.86
N SER A 136 16.79 5.21 13.95
CA SER A 136 17.58 3.98 14.08
C SER A 136 16.87 2.75 13.48
N GLY A 137 15.56 2.84 13.26
CA GLY A 137 14.75 1.78 12.64
C GLY A 137 14.68 1.89 11.12
N LEU A 138 14.32 0.78 10.47
CA LEU A 138 14.00 0.77 9.04
C LEU A 138 12.82 1.72 8.77
N GLN A 139 12.94 2.51 7.71
CA GLN A 139 11.92 3.44 7.26
C GLN A 139 11.49 3.03 5.85
N LEU A 140 10.19 2.87 5.62
CA LEU A 140 9.64 2.82 4.28
C LEU A 140 9.26 4.25 3.88
N VAL A 141 10.09 4.84 3.04
CA VAL A 141 9.83 6.17 2.50
C VAL A 141 8.90 6.00 1.30
N MET A 142 7.66 6.44 1.45
CA MET A 142 6.59 6.29 0.46
C MET A 142 6.72 7.32 -0.67
N GLN A 143 7.94 7.54 -1.14
CA GLN A 143 8.26 8.40 -2.27
C GLN A 143 9.02 7.54 -3.30
N PRO A 144 8.33 7.05 -4.34
CA PRO A 144 8.93 6.11 -5.28
C PRO A 144 10.10 6.70 -6.05
N GLN A 145 11.10 5.87 -6.32
CA GLN A 145 12.31 6.17 -7.09
C GLN A 145 12.32 5.37 -8.41
N PRO A 146 13.21 5.64 -9.37
CA PRO A 146 13.31 4.82 -10.58
C PRO A 146 13.56 3.33 -10.28
N ASP A 147 14.39 3.06 -9.27
CA ASP A 147 14.73 1.71 -8.80
C ASP A 147 14.47 1.58 -7.29
N ALA A 148 14.17 0.37 -6.83
CA ALA A 148 14.02 0.12 -5.40
C ALA A 148 15.41 0.12 -4.73
N ILE A 149 15.60 1.01 -3.76
CA ILE A 149 16.89 1.22 -3.11
C ILE A 149 16.74 1.29 -1.59
N LEU A 150 17.77 0.83 -0.88
CA LEU A 150 17.89 0.98 0.57
C LEU A 150 19.15 1.79 0.88
N GLU A 151 18.98 3.00 1.37
CA GLU A 151 20.06 3.90 1.75
C GLU A 151 20.11 4.04 3.27
N GLY A 152 21.08 3.39 3.90
CA GLY A 152 21.14 3.29 5.36
C GLY A 152 19.92 2.54 5.90
N THR A 153 19.00 3.28 6.53
CA THR A 153 17.72 2.73 7.01
C THR A 153 16.51 3.16 6.17
N ALA A 154 16.70 3.98 5.14
CA ALA A 154 15.60 4.47 4.30
C ALA A 154 15.41 3.59 3.07
N LEU A 155 14.31 2.84 3.05
CA LEU A 155 13.87 2.01 1.92
C LEU A 155 12.95 2.83 1.02
N TYR A 156 13.35 2.99 -0.23
CA TYR A 156 12.57 3.64 -1.28
C TYR A 156 12.06 2.59 -2.28
N PRO A 157 10.74 2.46 -2.45
CA PRO A 157 10.15 1.62 -3.47
C PRO A 157 10.44 2.13 -4.89
N ALA A 158 10.43 1.24 -5.88
CA ALA A 158 10.47 1.65 -7.27
C ALA A 158 9.12 2.25 -7.70
N ALA A 159 9.12 3.17 -8.66
CA ALA A 159 7.91 3.64 -9.30
C ALA A 159 7.30 2.51 -10.15
N LEU A 160 6.01 2.25 -9.94
CA LEU A 160 5.27 1.24 -10.71
C LEU A 160 4.19 1.88 -11.59
N ASP A 161 3.81 1.16 -12.63
CA ASP A 161 2.64 1.44 -13.44
C ASP A 161 1.35 0.91 -12.79
N ALA A 162 0.20 1.46 -13.19
CA ALA A 162 -1.09 1.00 -12.72
C ALA A 162 -1.31 -0.48 -13.11
N GLY A 163 -1.66 -1.31 -12.13
CA GLY A 163 -1.84 -2.76 -12.33
C GLY A 163 -0.57 -3.58 -12.11
N GLN A 164 0.56 -2.95 -11.76
CA GLN A 164 1.72 -3.64 -11.23
C GLN A 164 1.66 -3.73 -9.70
N VAL A 165 2.26 -4.79 -9.17
CA VAL A 165 2.49 -4.97 -7.74
C VAL A 165 3.98 -5.21 -7.53
N GLY A 166 4.61 -4.37 -6.73
CA GLY A 166 5.98 -4.55 -6.30
C GLY A 166 6.05 -5.37 -5.02
N VAL A 167 7.11 -6.16 -4.88
CA VAL A 167 7.41 -6.95 -3.69
C VAL A 167 8.84 -6.66 -3.28
N LEU A 168 9.03 -6.11 -2.08
CA LEU A 168 10.34 -5.88 -1.47
C LEU A 168 10.54 -6.92 -0.37
N HIS A 169 11.69 -7.56 -0.38
CA HIS A 169 12.13 -8.44 0.71
C HIS A 169 13.27 -7.76 1.46
N VAL A 170 13.07 -7.54 2.75
CA VAL A 170 14.05 -6.93 3.62
C VAL A 170 14.47 -7.92 4.71
N THR A 171 15.77 -8.03 4.91
CA THR A 171 16.38 -8.91 5.91
C THR A 171 17.33 -8.11 6.78
N GLY A 172 17.67 -8.65 7.96
CA GLY A 172 18.60 -8.00 8.90
C GLY A 172 17.90 -7.19 9.99
N VAL A 173 18.29 -7.47 11.24
CA VAL A 173 17.70 -6.89 12.46
C VAL A 173 18.28 -5.51 12.78
N SER A 174 19.61 -5.42 12.77
CA SER A 174 20.42 -4.26 13.14
C SER A 174 21.07 -3.56 11.95
N SER A 175 21.09 -4.22 10.79
CA SER A 175 21.57 -3.68 9.52
C SER A 175 20.62 -4.18 8.43
N PRO A 176 19.55 -3.42 8.13
CA PRO A 176 18.58 -3.84 7.14
C PRO A 176 19.26 -3.92 5.76
N ARG A 177 18.86 -4.92 4.98
CA ARG A 177 19.30 -5.13 3.60
C ARG A 177 18.10 -5.50 2.74
N LEU A 178 17.93 -4.79 1.62
CA LEU A 178 17.03 -5.19 0.55
C LEU A 178 17.62 -6.44 -0.11
N SER A 179 17.04 -7.61 0.17
CA SER A 179 17.52 -8.90 -0.33
C SER A 179 16.98 -9.21 -1.74
N ALA A 180 15.78 -8.74 -2.04
CA ALA A 180 15.17 -8.88 -3.36
C ALA A 180 14.10 -7.81 -3.60
N HIS A 181 13.92 -7.45 -4.87
CA HIS A 181 12.80 -6.65 -5.37
C HIS A 181 12.26 -7.32 -6.63
N HIS A 182 10.95 -7.54 -6.65
CA HIS A 182 10.23 -8.08 -7.79
C HIS A 182 9.08 -7.15 -8.16
N VAL A 183 8.81 -7.01 -9.46
CA VAL A 183 7.62 -6.34 -9.98
C VAL A 183 6.83 -7.36 -10.75
N PHE A 184 5.55 -7.49 -10.42
CA PHE A 184 4.64 -8.40 -11.09
C PHE A 184 3.54 -7.61 -11.79
N ASP A 185 3.37 -7.86 -13.09
CA ASP A 185 2.23 -7.34 -13.85
C ASP A 185 0.99 -8.16 -13.54
N MET A 186 -0.12 -7.49 -13.23
CA MET A 186 -1.40 -8.17 -13.11
C MET A 186 -1.82 -8.74 -14.47
N PRO A 187 -2.12 -10.05 -14.54
CA PRO A 187 -2.65 -10.66 -15.75
C PRO A 187 -3.94 -9.96 -16.23
N ARG A 188 -4.05 -9.70 -17.53
CA ARG A 188 -5.22 -9.02 -18.13
C ARG A 188 -6.54 -9.77 -17.93
N ASN A 189 -6.47 -11.08 -17.78
CA ASN A 189 -7.61 -11.98 -17.59
C ASN A 189 -7.93 -12.26 -16.11
N MET A 190 -7.33 -11.51 -15.17
CA MET A 190 -7.61 -11.64 -13.75
C MET A 190 -9.11 -11.44 -13.50
N ARG A 191 -9.73 -12.37 -12.77
CA ARG A 191 -11.15 -12.28 -12.43
C ARG A 191 -11.35 -11.24 -11.31
N PRO A 192 -12.36 -10.36 -11.43
CA PRO A 192 -12.65 -9.39 -10.38
C PRO A 192 -13.17 -10.10 -9.12
N ASP A 193 -12.79 -9.58 -7.96
CA ASP A 193 -13.39 -9.97 -6.69
C ASP A 193 -14.75 -9.32 -6.49
N ALA A 194 -15.77 -10.12 -6.18
CA ALA A 194 -17.15 -9.64 -6.05
C ALA A 194 -17.37 -8.70 -4.84
N THR A 195 -16.63 -8.92 -3.74
CA THR A 195 -16.74 -8.08 -2.54
C THR A 195 -16.19 -6.69 -2.83
N ILE A 196 -14.99 -6.62 -3.42
CA ILE A 196 -14.38 -5.33 -3.77
C ILE A 196 -15.16 -4.64 -4.89
N ALA A 197 -15.72 -5.37 -5.86
CA ALA A 197 -16.62 -4.79 -6.84
C ALA A 197 -17.83 -4.12 -6.17
N GLY A 198 -18.45 -4.77 -5.17
CA GLY A 198 -19.53 -4.18 -4.40
C GLY A 198 -19.11 -2.93 -3.61
N THR A 199 -17.90 -2.90 -3.05
CA THR A 199 -17.33 -1.71 -2.40
C THR A 199 -17.14 -0.56 -3.39
N VAL A 200 -16.64 -0.85 -4.59
CA VAL A 200 -16.48 0.14 -5.66
C VAL A 200 -17.83 0.74 -6.05
N ASP A 201 -18.84 -0.09 -6.28
CA ASP A 201 -20.20 0.36 -6.60
C ASP A 201 -20.78 1.27 -5.50
N PHE A 202 -20.60 0.88 -4.23
CA PHE A 202 -20.99 1.68 -3.09
C PHE A 202 -20.31 3.05 -3.08
N VAL A 203 -18.97 3.10 -3.19
CA VAL A 203 -18.19 4.34 -3.18
C VAL A 203 -18.59 5.26 -4.35
N LEU A 204 -18.79 4.71 -5.55
CA LEU A 204 -19.24 5.48 -6.71
C LEU A 204 -20.66 6.03 -6.50
N SER A 205 -21.55 5.27 -5.87
CA SER A 205 -22.90 5.73 -5.54
C SER A 205 -22.90 6.88 -4.54
N GLU A 206 -22.06 6.79 -3.50
CA GLU A 206 -21.89 7.84 -2.49
C GLU A 206 -21.28 9.11 -3.09
N ALA A 207 -20.29 8.96 -3.98
CA ALA A 207 -19.71 10.08 -4.71
C ALA A 207 -20.76 10.81 -5.58
N ARG A 208 -21.67 10.07 -6.25
CA ARG A 208 -22.78 10.65 -7.02
C ARG A 208 -23.77 11.36 -6.11
N TYR A 209 -24.11 10.77 -4.96
CA TYR A 209 -24.99 11.39 -3.98
C TYR A 209 -24.41 12.70 -3.45
N PHE A 210 -23.12 12.70 -3.09
CA PHE A 210 -22.42 13.89 -2.60
C PHE A 210 -22.38 15.01 -3.66
N GLN A 211 -22.10 14.67 -4.92
CA GLN A 211 -22.13 15.64 -6.02
C GLN A 211 -23.51 16.29 -6.17
N LYS A 212 -24.59 15.51 -6.15
CA LYS A 212 -25.96 16.04 -6.23
C LYS A 212 -26.27 17.01 -5.09
N LYS A 213 -25.80 16.70 -3.87
CA LYS A 213 -25.97 17.56 -2.69
C LYS A 213 -25.19 18.87 -2.78
N GLN A 214 -24.09 18.92 -3.53
CA GLN A 214 -23.33 20.16 -3.75
C GLN A 214 -23.94 21.06 -4.84
N MET A 215 -24.71 20.47 -5.77
CA MET A 215 -25.32 21.18 -6.90
C MET A 215 -26.73 21.72 -6.60
N GLY A 216 -27.37 21.26 -5.51
CA GLY A 216 -28.67 21.74 -5.04
C GLY A 216 -28.52 22.65 -3.83
#